data_AF-A0A8H3LIK9-F1
#
_entry.id   AF-A0A8H3LIK9-F1
#
_cell.length_a   1.000
_cell.length_b   1.000
_cell.length_c   1.000
_cell.angle_alpha   90.00
_cell.angle_beta   90.00
_cell.angle_gamma   90.00
#
_symmetry.space_group_name_H-M   'P 1'
#
loop_
_entity.id
_entity.type
_entity.pdbx_description
1 polymer ?
#
loop_
_entity_poly.entity_id
_entity_poly.type
_entity_poly.pdbx_seq_one_letter_code
_entity_poly.pdbx_strand_id
1 'polypeptide(L)'
;MKFWISEGILNDEKLKIMQERADMIKFPSDLGRHPVRIATGDGFSNFTADMWKTFILIFAIPITWSFLGEINRKILAYFVCACKVLTSRALQKSELDEAFTKLLEMNKLIEKNTDKKK
;
A
#
# COMPACT_ATOMS: atom_id res chain seq x y z
N MET A 1 -5.33 2.27 1.07
CA MET A 1 -6.09 1.98 2.30
C MET A 1 -7.43 2.71 2.29
N LYS A 2 -7.51 4.01 2.60
CA LYS A 2 -8.80 4.74 2.62
C LYS A 2 -9.62 4.61 1.34
N PHE A 3 -8.96 4.69 0.18
CA PHE A 3 -9.60 4.44 -1.12
C PHE A 3 -10.33 3.08 -1.18
N TRP A 4 -9.69 1.98 -0.80
CA TRP A 4 -10.33 0.67 -0.83
C TRP A 4 -11.37 0.46 0.28
N ILE A 5 -11.26 1.19 1.39
CA ILE A 5 -12.27 1.20 2.45
C ILE A 5 -13.53 1.92 1.96
N SER A 6 -13.39 3.12 1.36
CA SER A 6 -14.53 3.87 0.82
C SER A 6 -15.23 3.13 -0.32
N GLU A 7 -14.48 2.33 -1.09
CA GLU A 7 -15.02 1.49 -2.16
C GLU A 7 -15.63 0.16 -1.66
N GLY A 8 -15.65 -0.08 -0.34
CA GLY A 8 -16.17 -1.32 0.27
C GLY A 8 -15.33 -2.59 0.02
N ILE A 9 -14.16 -2.45 -0.61
CA ILE A 9 -13.26 -3.57 -0.93
C ILE A 9 -12.62 -4.10 0.35
N LEU A 10 -12.22 -3.20 1.25
CA LEU A 10 -11.71 -3.53 2.57
C LEU A 10 -12.76 -3.13 3.62
N ASN A 11 -13.31 -4.12 4.31
CA ASN A 11 -14.20 -3.95 5.46
C ASN A 11 -13.47 -4.32 6.76
N ASP A 12 -14.11 -4.12 7.91
CA ASP A 12 -13.51 -4.37 9.22
C ASP A 12 -12.99 -5.81 9.39
N GLU A 13 -13.70 -6.80 8.85
CA GLU A 13 -13.28 -8.20 8.88
C GLU A 13 -11.98 -8.41 8.10
N LYS A 14 -11.88 -7.89 6.88
CA LYS A 14 -10.66 -7.97 6.08
C LYS A 14 -9.51 -7.21 6.73
N LEU A 15 -9.78 -6.07 7.37
CA LEU A 15 -8.76 -5.30 8.10
C LEU A 15 -8.23 -6.06 9.33
N LYS A 16 -9.06 -6.83 10.02
CA LYS A 16 -8.61 -7.76 11.07
C LYS A 16 -7.71 -8.85 10.51
N ILE A 17 -8.10 -9.50 9.41
CA ILE A 17 -7.26 -10.52 8.75
C ILE A 17 -5.93 -9.90 8.27
N MET A 18 -5.94 -8.66 7.78
CA MET A 18 -4.70 -7.95 7.42
C MET A 18 -3.79 -7.74 8.63
N GLN A 19 -4.35 -7.41 9.80
CA GLN A 19 -3.57 -7.30 11.04
C GLN A 19 -3.00 -8.66 11.44
N GLU A 20 -3.79 -9.72 11.46
CA GLU A 20 -3.33 -11.07 11.78
C GLU A 20 -2.19 -11.52 10.85
N ARG A 21 -2.30 -11.23 9.56
CA ARG A 21 -1.22 -11.49 8.58
C ARG A 21 0.03 -10.68 8.86
N ALA A 22 -0.11 -9.43 9.28
CA ALA A 22 1.04 -8.62 9.67
C ALA A 22 1.71 -9.24 10.91
N ASP A 23 0.94 -9.62 11.92
CA ASP A 23 1.43 -10.19 13.18
C ASP A 23 2.17 -11.54 12.96
N MET A 24 1.78 -12.31 11.94
CA MET A 24 2.47 -13.56 11.55
C MET A 24 3.82 -13.34 10.86
N ILE A 25 4.07 -12.16 10.28
CA ILE A 25 5.34 -11.86 9.59
C ILE A 25 6.38 -11.52 10.64
N LYS A 26 7.36 -12.43 10.81
CA LYS A 26 8.54 -12.16 11.64
C LYS A 26 9.37 -11.06 10.97
N PHE A 27 9.31 -9.85 11.53
CA PHE A 27 10.02 -8.68 11.03
C PHE A 27 11.15 -8.28 11.98
N PRO A 28 12.41 -8.27 11.52
CA PRO A 28 13.54 -7.83 12.31
C PRO A 28 13.41 -6.35 12.71
N SER A 29 13.61 -6.03 13.99
CA SER A 29 13.44 -4.67 14.52
C SER A 29 14.47 -3.66 14.00
N ASP A 30 15.58 -4.13 13.44
CA ASP A 30 16.64 -3.34 12.82
C ASP A 30 16.28 -2.86 11.40
N LEU A 31 15.29 -3.48 10.75
CA LEU A 31 14.84 -3.10 9.40
C LEU A 31 13.77 -1.99 9.41
N GLY A 32 13.30 -1.59 10.59
CA GLY A 32 12.32 -0.51 10.79
C GLY A 32 11.29 -0.87 11.86
N ARG A 33 10.19 -0.12 11.91
CA ARG A 33 9.09 -0.39 12.85
C ARG A 33 8.01 -1.26 12.25
N HIS A 34 7.60 -2.27 13.01
CA HIS A 34 6.48 -3.13 12.67
C HIS A 34 5.17 -2.32 12.61
N PRO A 35 4.35 -2.43 11.55
CA PRO A 35 3.08 -1.72 11.47
C PRO A 35 2.06 -2.29 12.45
N VAL A 36 1.39 -1.38 13.17
CA VAL A 36 0.38 -1.71 14.19
C VAL A 36 -0.95 -1.04 13.86
N ARG A 37 -2.05 -1.49 14.48
CA ARG A 37 -3.36 -0.83 14.39
C ARG A 37 -3.96 -0.77 12.98
N ILE A 38 -3.62 -1.71 12.10
CA ILE A 38 -4.19 -1.85 10.75
C ILE A 38 -5.70 -2.05 10.82
N ALA A 39 -6.16 -2.85 11.78
CA ALA A 39 -7.58 -3.18 12.00
C ALA A 39 -8.47 -1.97 12.35
N THR A 40 -7.89 -0.82 12.74
CA THR A 40 -8.66 0.38 13.13
C THR A 40 -9.36 1.05 11.96
N GLY A 41 -8.95 0.80 10.71
CA GLY A 41 -9.54 1.44 9.54
C GLY A 41 -9.19 2.93 9.39
N ASP A 42 -8.48 3.53 10.36
CA ASP A 42 -8.07 4.94 10.33
C ASP A 42 -7.04 5.28 9.23
N GLY A 43 -6.60 4.27 8.48
CA GLY A 43 -5.55 4.38 7.49
C GLY A 43 -4.19 4.48 8.16
N PHE A 44 -3.48 5.58 7.93
CA PHE A 44 -2.09 5.77 8.37
C PHE A 44 -1.92 6.86 9.44
N SER A 45 -3.01 7.42 9.98
CA SER A 45 -2.96 8.50 10.97
C SER A 45 -2.17 8.13 12.23
N ASN A 46 -2.15 6.84 12.56
CA ASN A 46 -1.50 6.30 13.75
C ASN A 46 -0.05 5.83 13.50
N PHE A 47 0.46 5.98 12.27
CA PHE A 47 1.78 5.46 11.89
C PHE A 47 2.83 6.57 11.99
N THR A 48 4.01 6.24 12.48
CA THR A 48 5.18 7.08 12.23
C THR A 48 5.60 6.97 10.76
N ALA A 49 6.40 7.91 10.26
CA ALA A 49 6.94 7.84 8.90
C ALA A 49 7.70 6.51 8.64
N ASP A 50 8.42 6.02 9.65
CA ASP A 50 9.14 4.74 9.58
C ASP A 50 8.19 3.54 9.52
N MET A 51 7.15 3.50 10.36
CA MET A 51 6.09 2.48 10.28
C MET A 51 5.39 2.49 8.93
N TRP A 52 5.11 3.68 8.39
CA TRP A 52 4.49 3.84 7.08
C TRP A 52 5.38 3.31 5.97
N LYS A 53 6.67 3.65 5.98
CA LYS A 53 7.65 3.13 5.01
C LYS A 53 7.73 1.61 5.08
N THR A 54 7.90 1.03 6.27
CA THR A 54 7.94 -0.42 6.45
C THR A 54 6.66 -1.08 5.97
N PHE A 55 5.49 -0.51 6.31
CA PHE A 55 4.21 -1.01 5.84
C PHE A 55 4.14 -1.07 4.32
N ILE A 56 4.45 0.04 3.63
CA ILE A 56 4.34 0.11 2.17
C ILE A 56 5.30 -0.85 1.49
N LEU A 57 6.55 -0.91 1.93
CA LEU A 57 7.59 -1.67 1.24
C LEU A 57 7.55 -3.17 1.51
N ILE A 58 7.12 -3.58 2.70
CA ILE A 58 7.24 -4.98 3.15
C ILE A 58 5.87 -5.64 3.32
N PHE A 59 4.91 -4.94 3.91
CA PHE A 59 3.65 -5.55 4.34
C PHE A 59 2.50 -5.37 3.34
N ALA A 60 2.44 -4.26 2.62
CA ALA A 60 1.26 -3.85 1.88
C ALA A 60 0.80 -4.90 0.84
N ILE A 61 1.74 -5.48 0.08
CA ILE A 61 1.42 -6.57 -0.86
C ILE A 61 0.97 -7.83 -0.11
N PRO A 62 1.80 -8.50 0.72
CA PRO A 62 1.45 -9.81 1.26
C PRO A 62 0.16 -9.82 2.08
N ILE A 63 -0.12 -8.75 2.85
CA ILE A 63 -1.31 -8.74 3.70
C ILE A 63 -2.59 -8.38 2.93
N THR A 64 -2.48 -7.60 1.85
CA THR A 64 -3.65 -7.03 1.13
C THR A 64 -3.98 -7.77 -0.17
N TRP A 65 -3.01 -8.41 -0.83
CA TRP A 65 -3.11 -8.89 -2.22
C TRP A 65 -4.32 -9.79 -2.48
N SER A 66 -4.63 -10.71 -1.57
CA SER A 66 -5.74 -11.66 -1.73
C SER A 66 -7.11 -11.00 -1.76
N PHE A 67 -7.26 -9.81 -1.19
CA PHE A 67 -8.54 -9.09 -1.12
C PHE A 67 -8.82 -8.20 -2.33
N LEU A 68 -7.81 -7.99 -3.18
CA LEU A 68 -7.89 -7.08 -4.31
C LEU A 68 -8.20 -7.85 -5.60
N GLY A 69 -9.12 -7.31 -6.39
CA GLY A 69 -9.28 -7.70 -7.80
C GLY A 69 -8.11 -7.24 -8.66
N GLU A 70 -8.04 -7.71 -9.91
CA GLU A 70 -6.88 -7.50 -10.80
C GLU A 70 -6.45 -6.03 -10.91
N ILE A 71 -7.41 -5.12 -11.13
CA ILE A 71 -7.07 -3.71 -11.30
C ILE A 71 -6.56 -3.07 -10.00
N ASN A 72 -7.15 -3.45 -8.87
CA ASN A 72 -6.70 -2.96 -7.56
C ASN A 72 -5.32 -3.52 -7.17
N ARG A 73 -4.99 -4.75 -7.58
CA ARG A 73 -3.64 -5.32 -7.44
C ARG A 73 -2.63 -4.54 -8.27
N LYS A 74 -2.97 -4.15 -9.50
CA LYS A 74 -2.13 -3.29 -10.35
C LYS A 74 -1.90 -1.92 -9.72
N ILE A 75 -2.97 -1.29 -9.19
CA ILE A 75 -2.88 -0.02 -8.45
C ILE A 75 -1.90 -0.15 -7.26
N LEU A 76 -2.08 -1.19 -6.42
CA LEU A 76 -1.19 -1.44 -5.29
C LEU A 76 0.26 -1.65 -5.73
N ALA A 77 0.49 -2.46 -6.75
CA ALA A 77 1.82 -2.77 -7.25
C ALA A 77 2.54 -1.52 -7.78
N TYR A 78 1.85 -0.69 -8.58
CA TYR A 78 2.43 0.56 -9.09
C TYR A 78 2.77 1.52 -7.96
N PHE A 79 1.90 1.66 -6.96
CA PHE A 79 2.17 2.49 -5.79
C PHE A 79 3.40 2.00 -5.02
N VAL A 80 3.46 0.71 -4.69
CA VAL A 80 4.58 0.12 -3.95
C VAL A 80 5.89 0.24 -4.73
N CYS A 81 5.89 0.02 -6.04
CA CYS A 81 7.07 0.20 -6.88
C CYS A 81 7.56 1.65 -6.88
N ALA A 82 6.66 2.63 -7.01
CA ALA A 82 7.02 4.04 -6.93
C ALA A 82 7.61 4.38 -5.55
N CYS A 83 6.96 3.95 -4.47
CA CYS A 83 7.46 4.18 -3.11
C CYS A 83 8.83 3.53 -2.85
N LYS A 84 9.11 2.37 -3.44
CA LYS A 84 10.43 1.73 -3.34
C LYS A 84 11.53 2.62 -3.87
N VAL A 85 11.30 3.26 -5.02
CA VAL A 85 12.24 4.25 -5.58
C VAL A 85 12.30 5.48 -4.67
N LEU A 86 11.16 6.11 -4.40
CA LEU A 86 11.09 7.39 -3.68
C LEU A 86 11.63 7.34 -2.24
N THR A 87 11.73 6.15 -1.65
CA THR A 87 12.28 5.97 -0.31
C THR A 87 13.72 5.45 -0.29
N SER A 88 14.36 5.36 -1.47
CA SER A 88 15.78 5.06 -1.64
C SER A 88 16.65 6.19 -1.08
N ARG A 89 17.86 5.85 -0.63
CA ARG A 89 18.84 6.83 -0.13
C ARG A 89 19.47 7.67 -1.24
N ALA A 90 19.51 7.13 -2.45
CA ALA A 90 20.03 7.80 -3.64
C ALA A 90 19.04 7.59 -4.79
N LEU A 91 18.86 8.62 -5.59
CA LEU A 91 17.90 8.65 -6.70
C LEU A 91 18.62 9.06 -7.98
N GLN A 92 18.61 8.21 -8.98
CA GLN A 92 18.93 8.60 -10.34
C GLN A 92 17.71 9.19 -11.03
N LYS A 93 17.95 10.10 -11.98
CA LYS A 93 16.86 10.72 -12.74
C LYS A 93 15.98 9.67 -13.44
N SER A 94 16.58 8.65 -14.03
CA SER A 94 15.87 7.55 -14.69
C SER A 94 14.95 6.77 -13.74
N GLU A 95 15.39 6.53 -12.51
CA GLU A 95 14.58 5.87 -11.48
C GLU A 95 13.40 6.75 -11.06
N LEU A 96 13.65 8.06 -10.90
CA LEU A 96 12.59 9.02 -10.58
C LEU A 96 11.54 9.12 -11.71
N ASP A 97 11.99 9.13 -12.96
CA ASP A 97 11.11 9.12 -14.14
C ASP A 97 10.26 7.84 -14.19
N GLU A 98 10.83 6.69 -13.83
CA GLU A 98 10.09 5.45 -13.70
C GLU A 98 9.03 5.54 -12.59
N ALA A 99 9.40 6.00 -11.39
CA ALA A 99 8.47 6.15 -10.28
C ALA A 99 7.31 7.08 -10.63
N PHE A 100 7.61 8.20 -11.30
CA PHE A 100 6.60 9.13 -11.81
C PHE A 100 5.65 8.44 -12.80
N THR A 101 6.20 7.67 -13.75
CA THR A 101 5.42 6.90 -14.73
C THR A 101 4.48 5.91 -14.03
N LYS A 102 4.96 5.19 -13.00
CA LYS A 102 4.12 4.25 -12.23
C LYS A 102 2.97 4.96 -11.52
N LEU A 103 3.22 6.14 -10.93
CA LEU A 103 2.18 6.94 -10.29
C LEU A 103 1.14 7.46 -11.30
N LEU A 104 1.59 7.88 -12.49
CA LEU A 104 0.71 8.31 -13.56
C LEU A 104 -0.20 7.16 -14.05
N GLU A 105 0.38 5.98 -14.29
CA GLU A 105 -0.39 4.80 -14.71
C GLU A 105 -1.35 4.33 -13.61
N MET A 106 -0.94 4.41 -12.35
CA MET A 106 -1.82 4.16 -11.20
C MET A 106 -3.03 5.11 -11.20
N ASN A 107 -2.82 6.42 -11.38
CA ASN A 107 -3.90 7.40 -11.39
C ASN A 107 -4.88 7.14 -12.55
N LYS A 108 -4.38 6.87 -13.76
CA LYS A 108 -5.22 6.49 -14.91
C LYS A 108 -6.10 5.27 -14.62
N LEU A 109 -5.60 4.29 -13.87
CA LEU A 109 -6.38 3.12 -13.46
C LEU A 109 -7.46 3.48 -12.44
N ILE A 110 -7.17 4.38 -11.49
CA ILE A 110 -8.13 4.84 -10.49
C ILE A 110 -9.26 5.61 -11.18
N GLU A 111 -8.94 6.58 -12.02
CA GLU A 111 -9.91 7.40 -12.77
C GLU A 111 -10.87 6.51 -13.58
N LYS A 112 -10.32 5.62 -14.42
CA LYS A 112 -11.13 4.70 -15.24
C LYS A 112 -12.05 3.79 -14.43
N ASN A 113 -11.67 3.40 -13.21
CA ASN A 113 -12.52 2.58 -12.35
C ASN A 113 -13.61 3.39 -11.66
N THR A 114 -13.33 4.65 -11.35
CA THR A 114 -14.27 5.53 -10.66
C THR A 114 -15.35 6.01 -11.64
N ASP A 115 -14.98 6.28 -12.89
CA ASP A 115 -15.91 6.67 -13.95
C ASP A 115 -16.85 5.54 -14.38
N LYS A 116 -16.44 4.27 -14.28
CA LYS A 116 -17.30 3.11 -14.57
C LYS A 116 -18.37 2.85 -13.51
N LYS A 117 -18.29 3.52 -12.35
CA LYS A 117 -19.21 3.34 -11.23
C LYS A 117 -20.24 4.48 -11.11
N LYS A 118 -20.15 5.51 -11.96
CA LYS A 118 -21.17 6.54 -12.15
C LYS A 118 -22.13 6.14 -13.25
#